data_AF-A0A2S4LDN0-F1
#
_entry.id   AF-A0A2S4LDN0-F1
#
_cell.length_a   1.000
_cell.length_b   1.000
_cell.length_c   1.000
_cell.angle_alpha   90.00
_cell.angle_beta   90.00
_cell.angle_gamma   90.00
#
_symmetry.space_group_name_H-M   'P 1'
#
loop_
_entity.id
_entity.type
_entity.pdbx_description
1 polymer ?
#
loop_
_entity_poly.entity_id
_entity_poly.type
_entity_poly.pdbx_seq_one_letter_code
_entity_poly.pdbx_strand_id
1 'polypeptide(L)'
;MAAGILDRDRFAKCRALMERGATPGERAAGRAAATRVAAAAGLSLADAVALVDARRPEAAPGPAPNRDRPRRPAERTYAWATPRPAPEPVTVEEVQRQKAADAARRKKAAARAQRRPQAADPEWEHWSGEVREAQAARDRDWAQRRPPRAGD
;
A
#
# COMPACT_ATOMS: atom_id res chain seq x y z
N MET A 1 -16.07 -13.36 -12.85
CA MET A 1 -14.66 -13.04 -12.56
C MET A 1 -13.86 -13.25 -13.83
N ALA A 2 -13.18 -12.23 -14.34
CA ALA A 2 -12.37 -12.37 -15.55
C ALA A 2 -11.10 -13.17 -15.19
N ALA A 3 -10.96 -14.38 -15.73
CA ALA A 3 -9.71 -15.12 -15.67
C ALA A 3 -8.67 -14.35 -16.50
N GLY A 4 -7.71 -13.73 -15.84
CA GLY A 4 -6.64 -12.97 -16.50
C GLY A 4 -5.50 -13.89 -16.95
N ILE A 5 -4.72 -13.45 -17.95
CA ILE A 5 -3.44 -14.08 -18.27
C ILE A 5 -2.51 -13.92 -17.06
N LEU A 6 -1.80 -14.99 -16.67
CA LEU A 6 -0.83 -14.94 -15.57
C LEU A 6 0.25 -13.88 -15.85
N ASP A 7 0.36 -12.88 -14.96
CA ASP A 7 1.48 -11.94 -14.93
C ASP A 7 2.74 -12.68 -14.46
N ARG A 8 3.51 -13.16 -15.45
CA ARG A 8 4.66 -14.05 -15.24
C ARG A 8 5.79 -13.36 -14.50
N ASP A 9 6.08 -12.10 -14.78
CA ASP A 9 7.17 -11.38 -14.14
C ASP A 9 6.87 -11.12 -12.68
N ARG A 10 5.62 -10.73 -12.38
CA ARG A 10 5.16 -10.56 -11.00
C ARG A 10 5.15 -11.89 -10.26
N PHE A 11 4.65 -12.95 -10.88
CA PHE A 11 4.66 -14.30 -10.30
C PHE A 11 6.08 -14.80 -10.04
N ALA A 12 7.02 -14.60 -10.97
CA ALA A 12 8.42 -15.00 -10.84
C ALA A 12 9.11 -14.29 -9.67
N LYS A 13 8.85 -12.98 -9.47
CA LYS A 13 9.36 -12.23 -8.32
C LYS A 13 8.81 -12.77 -7.00
N CYS A 14 7.51 -13.04 -6.93
CA CYS A 14 6.88 -13.62 -5.74
C CYS A 14 7.41 -15.04 -5.46
N ARG A 15 7.60 -15.87 -6.49
CA ARG A 15 8.21 -17.20 -6.39
C ARG A 15 9.64 -17.13 -5.87
N ALA A 16 10.45 -16.20 -6.37
CA ALA A 16 11.82 -16.01 -5.89
C ALA A 16 11.89 -15.65 -4.40
N LEU A 17 10.97 -14.81 -3.91
CA LEU A 17 10.85 -14.49 -2.47
C LEU A 17 10.33 -15.67 -1.66
N MET A 18 9.38 -16.45 -2.19
CA MET A 18 8.86 -17.66 -1.55
C MET A 18 9.95 -18.71 -1.33
N GLU A 19 10.83 -18.90 -2.33
CA GLU A 19 11.89 -19.92 -2.31
C GLU A 19 13.16 -19.46 -1.58
N ARG A 20 13.57 -18.20 -1.79
CA ARG A 20 14.88 -17.69 -1.36
C ARG A 20 14.80 -16.48 -0.42
N GLY A 21 13.63 -16.19 0.16
CA GLY A 21 13.47 -15.14 1.17
C GLY A 21 14.41 -15.39 2.36
N ALA A 22 15.09 -14.34 2.82
CA ALA A 22 16.11 -14.41 3.86
C ALA A 22 15.51 -14.80 5.21
N THR A 23 14.31 -14.29 5.51
CA THR A 23 13.59 -14.62 6.74
C THR A 23 12.39 -15.54 6.50
N PRO A 24 11.93 -16.30 7.52
CA PRO A 24 10.68 -17.05 7.43
C PRO A 24 9.47 -16.17 7.07
N GLY A 25 9.42 -14.93 7.59
CA GLY A 25 8.38 -13.96 7.28
C GLY A 25 8.37 -13.54 5.82
N GLU A 26 9.55 -13.33 5.23
CA GLU A 26 9.68 -13.03 3.79
C GLU A 26 9.24 -14.18 2.90
N ARG A 27 9.59 -15.43 3.26
CA ARG A 27 9.13 -16.61 2.51
C ARG A 27 7.61 -16.78 2.59
N ALA A 28 7.03 -16.57 3.77
CA ALA A 28 5.58 -16.59 3.96
C ALA A 28 4.87 -15.48 3.16
N ALA A 29 5.42 -14.26 3.19
CA ALA A 29 4.90 -13.14 2.40
C ALA A 29 5.02 -13.40 0.89
N GLY A 30 6.14 -13.95 0.43
CA GLY A 30 6.36 -14.38 -0.95
C GLY A 30 5.34 -15.42 -1.39
N ARG A 31 5.07 -16.44 -0.56
CA ARG A 31 4.04 -17.46 -0.80
C ARG A 31 2.66 -16.84 -0.92
N ALA A 32 2.26 -16.00 0.04
CA ALA A 32 0.95 -15.34 0.02
C ALA A 32 0.78 -14.43 -1.21
N ALA A 33 1.83 -13.70 -1.61
CA ALA A 33 1.80 -12.87 -2.80
C ALA A 33 1.71 -13.72 -4.09
N ALA A 34 2.48 -14.80 -4.19
CA ALA A 34 2.43 -15.72 -5.34
C ALA A 34 1.04 -16.34 -5.49
N THR A 35 0.42 -16.76 -4.38
CA THR A 35 -0.96 -17.29 -4.38
C THR A 35 -1.97 -16.28 -4.91
N ARG A 36 -1.88 -15.00 -4.50
CA ARG A 36 -2.79 -13.96 -5.02
C ARG A 36 -2.63 -13.71 -6.52
N VAL A 37 -1.39 -13.73 -7.01
CA VAL A 37 -1.10 -13.54 -8.44
C VAL A 37 -1.60 -14.73 -9.26
N ALA A 38 -1.42 -15.96 -8.78
CA ALA A 38 -1.97 -17.16 -9.41
C ALA A 38 -3.51 -17.13 -9.42
N ALA A 39 -4.13 -16.80 -8.29
CA ALA A 39 -5.59 -16.73 -8.17
C ALA A 39 -6.22 -15.67 -9.09
N ALA A 40 -5.55 -14.54 -9.30
CA ALA A 40 -6.00 -13.52 -10.26
C ALA A 40 -6.03 -14.04 -11.71
N ALA A 41 -5.22 -15.06 -12.02
CA ALA A 41 -5.22 -15.76 -13.29
C ALA A 41 -6.13 -17.00 -13.32
N GLY A 42 -6.88 -17.26 -12.24
CA GLY A 42 -7.72 -18.45 -12.11
C GLY A 42 -6.94 -19.75 -11.89
N LEU A 43 -5.67 -19.67 -11.47
CA LEU A 43 -4.80 -20.83 -11.25
C LEU A 43 -4.57 -21.06 -9.76
N SER A 44 -4.37 -22.33 -9.38
CA SER A 44 -3.77 -22.63 -8.09
C SER A 44 -2.28 -22.26 -8.08
N LEU A 45 -1.70 -22.10 -6.89
CA LEU A 45 -0.26 -21.85 -6.77
C LEU A 45 0.57 -22.97 -7.44
N ALA A 46 0.13 -24.23 -7.31
CA ALA A 46 0.79 -25.38 -7.90
C ALA A 46 0.72 -25.35 -9.44
N ASP A 47 -0.45 -25.04 -9.99
CA ASP A 47 -0.64 -24.95 -11.45
C ASP A 47 0.16 -23.81 -12.05
N ALA A 48 0.24 -22.68 -11.35
CA ALA A 48 1.05 -21.54 -11.79
C ALA A 48 2.55 -21.86 -11.77
N VAL A 49 3.04 -22.64 -10.79
CA VAL A 49 4.42 -23.13 -10.77
C VAL A 49 4.67 -24.08 -11.94
N ALA A 50 3.80 -25.08 -12.14
CA ALA A 50 3.90 -26.03 -13.24
C ALA A 50 3.87 -25.35 -14.62
N LEU A 51 3.00 -24.34 -14.79
CA LEU A 51 2.91 -23.56 -16.02
C LEU A 51 4.20 -22.78 -16.34
N VAL A 52 4.86 -22.25 -15.31
CA VAL A 52 6.15 -21.54 -15.47
C VAL A 52 7.28 -22.53 -15.74
N ASP A 53 7.29 -23.67 -15.06
CA ASP A 53 8.33 -24.70 -15.23
C ASP A 53 8.22 -25.41 -16.59
N ALA A 54 7.01 -25.69 -17.08
CA ALA A 54 6.77 -26.29 -18.39
C ALA A 54 7.21 -25.40 -19.57
N ARG A 55 7.30 -24.08 -19.35
CA ARG A 55 7.78 -23.11 -20.34
C ARG A 55 9.25 -22.73 -20.15
N ARG A 56 9.94 -23.29 -19.17
CA ARG A 56 11.39 -23.14 -19.06
C ARG A 56 11.99 -23.89 -20.25
N PRO A 57 12.62 -23.20 -21.23
CA PRO A 57 13.40 -23.93 -22.22
C PRO A 57 14.46 -24.70 -21.44
N GLU A 58 14.52 -26.00 -21.68
CA GLU A 58 15.62 -26.85 -21.24
C GLU A 58 16.89 -26.12 -21.66
N ALA A 59 17.64 -25.63 -20.67
CA ALA A 59 18.83 -24.85 -20.95
C ALA A 59 19.78 -25.79 -21.69
N ALA A 60 19.83 -25.64 -23.02
CA ALA A 60 20.93 -26.18 -23.81
C ALA A 60 22.21 -25.82 -23.06
N PRO A 61 23.17 -26.75 -22.89
CA PRO A 61 24.40 -26.44 -22.20
C PRO A 61 25.03 -25.26 -22.95
N GLY A 62 24.91 -24.07 -22.36
CA GLY A 62 25.56 -22.88 -22.87
C GLY A 62 27.04 -23.18 -22.98
N PRO A 63 27.75 -22.58 -23.94
CA PRO A 63 29.19 -22.80 -24.10
C PRO A 63 29.85 -22.68 -22.74
N ALA A 64 30.61 -23.72 -22.38
CA ALA A 64 31.30 -23.80 -21.10
C ALA A 64 31.97 -22.45 -20.82
N PRO A 65 31.85 -21.89 -19.60
CA PRO A 65 32.44 -20.60 -19.30
C PRO A 65 33.93 -20.69 -19.65
N ASN A 66 34.35 -19.90 -20.63
CA ASN A 66 35.72 -19.86 -21.09
C ASN A 66 36.63 -19.63 -19.87
N ARG A 67 37.31 -20.70 -19.44
CA ARG A 67 38.16 -20.72 -18.24
C ARG A 67 39.42 -19.86 -18.43
N ASP A 68 39.70 -19.45 -19.66
CA ASP A 68 40.86 -18.66 -20.06
C ASP A 68 40.58 -17.16 -20.15
N ARG A 69 39.36 -16.71 -19.80
CA ARG A 69 39.10 -15.28 -19.67
C ARG A 69 39.75 -14.81 -18.37
N PRO A 70 40.70 -13.85 -18.38
CA PRO A 70 41.21 -13.29 -17.15
C PRO A 70 40.03 -12.76 -16.36
N ARG A 71 39.84 -13.34 -15.18
CA ARG A 71 38.80 -12.97 -14.23
C ARG A 71 39.13 -11.54 -13.80
N ARG A 72 38.65 -10.53 -14.53
CA ARG A 72 38.71 -9.14 -14.07
C ARG A 72 38.14 -9.16 -12.65
N PRO A 73 38.88 -8.74 -11.61
CA PRO A 73 38.28 -8.56 -10.32
C PRO A 73 37.16 -7.54 -10.56
N ALA A 74 35.93 -8.02 -10.48
CA ALA A 74 34.80 -7.13 -10.41
C ALA A 74 34.92 -6.49 -9.04
N GLU A 75 35.70 -5.40 -8.94
CA GLU A 75 35.65 -4.46 -7.85
C GLU A 75 34.28 -3.77 -7.90
N ARG A 76 33.23 -4.55 -7.64
CA ARG A 76 31.93 -4.02 -7.27
C ARG A 76 32.11 -3.56 -5.84
N THR A 77 32.61 -2.34 -5.70
CA THR A 77 32.58 -1.61 -4.45
C THR A 77 31.13 -1.30 -4.17
N TYR A 78 30.48 -2.19 -3.41
CA TYR A 78 29.14 -1.91 -2.94
C TYR A 78 29.20 -0.77 -1.92
N ALA A 79 28.25 0.17 -1.97
CA ALA A 79 28.21 1.27 -1.00
C ALA A 79 28.09 0.82 0.47
N TRP A 80 27.72 -0.45 0.71
CA TRP A 80 27.70 -1.07 2.03
C TRP A 80 29.01 -1.79 2.39
N ALA A 81 29.90 -2.05 1.41
CA ALA A 81 31.19 -2.69 1.62
C ALA A 81 32.22 -1.72 2.22
N THR A 82 32.04 -0.41 2.00
CA THR A 82 32.79 0.63 2.71
C THR A 82 32.10 0.89 4.05
N PRO A 83 32.76 0.61 5.20
CA PRO A 83 32.22 0.95 6.50
C PRO A 83 31.94 2.45 6.56
N ARG A 84 30.71 2.82 6.89
CA ARG A 84 30.36 4.22 7.10
C ARG A 84 31.14 4.74 8.31
N PRO A 85 31.59 6.01 8.29
CA PRO A 85 32.18 6.61 9.48
C PRO A 85 31.17 6.52 10.64
N ALA A 86 31.68 6.36 11.86
CA ALA A 86 30.85 6.38 13.04
C ALA A 86 30.06 7.71 13.09
N PRO A 87 28.75 7.68 13.36
CA PRO A 87 27.97 8.90 13.45
C PRO A 87 28.51 9.77 14.59
N GLU A 88 28.48 11.08 14.39
CA GLU A 88 28.84 12.03 15.45
C GLU A 88 27.91 11.85 16.66
N PRO A 89 28.45 11.96 17.89
CA PRO A 89 27.63 11.83 19.09
C PRO A 89 26.60 12.96 19.14
N VAL A 90 25.34 12.60 19.36
CA VAL A 90 24.25 13.57 19.47
C VAL A 90 24.52 14.50 20.65
N THR A 91 24.57 15.79 20.38
CA THR A 91 24.81 16.80 21.43
C THR A 91 23.57 16.97 22.31
N VAL A 92 23.77 17.43 23.55
CA VAL A 92 22.67 17.71 24.48
C VAL A 92 21.70 18.75 23.91
N GLU A 93 22.22 19.77 23.22
CA GLU A 93 21.40 20.78 22.55
C GLU A 93 20.50 20.19 21.47
N GLU A 94 21.02 19.24 20.68
CA GLU A 94 20.25 18.55 19.66
C GLU A 94 19.11 17.73 20.28
N VAL A 95 19.37 17.04 21.38
CA VAL A 95 18.32 16.33 22.14
C VAL A 95 17.25 17.30 22.65
N GLN A 96 17.65 18.47 23.14
CA GLN A 96 16.71 19.49 23.60
C GLN A 96 15.86 20.05 22.45
N ARG A 97 16.47 20.33 21.28
CA ARG A 97 15.76 20.75 20.06
C ARG A 97 14.74 19.70 19.62
N GLN A 98 15.12 18.42 19.61
CA GLN A 98 14.22 17.32 19.25
C GLN A 98 13.04 17.22 20.21
N LYS A 99 13.28 17.32 21.53
CA LYS A 99 12.21 17.32 22.54
C LYS A 99 11.26 18.52 22.37
N ALA A 100 11.79 19.70 22.09
CA ALA A 100 10.97 20.90 21.86
C ALA A 100 10.11 20.75 20.59
N ALA A 101 10.67 20.20 19.50
CA ALA A 101 9.93 19.92 18.27
C ALA A 101 8.80 18.89 18.50
N ASP A 102 9.07 17.84 19.26
CA ASP A 102 8.05 16.84 19.62
C ASP A 102 6.96 17.41 20.50
N ALA A 103 7.30 18.24 21.48
CA ALA A 103 6.32 18.94 22.32
C ALA A 103 5.44 19.88 21.49
N ALA A 104 6.03 20.63 20.55
CA ALA A 104 5.29 21.49 19.63
C ALA A 104 4.34 20.68 18.73
N ARG A 105 4.81 19.54 18.19
CA ARG A 105 3.98 18.62 17.39
C ARG A 105 2.81 18.08 18.20
N ARG A 106 3.04 17.64 19.44
CA ARG A 106 1.98 17.15 20.34
C ARG A 106 0.97 18.25 20.67
N LYS A 107 1.43 19.46 20.97
CA LYS A 107 0.55 20.63 21.23
C LYS A 107 -0.33 20.93 20.01
N LYS A 108 0.27 20.92 18.81
CA LYS A 108 -0.48 21.13 17.54
C LYS A 108 -1.48 20.01 17.28
N ALA A 109 -1.12 18.76 17.57
CA ALA A 109 -2.03 17.62 17.44
C ALA A 109 -3.20 17.70 18.43
N ALA A 110 -2.94 18.06 19.69
CA ALA A 110 -3.98 18.26 20.70
C ALA A 110 -4.94 19.40 20.32
N ALA A 111 -4.41 20.53 19.86
CA ALA A 111 -5.23 21.64 19.37
C ALA A 111 -6.10 21.24 18.15
N ARG A 112 -5.56 20.41 17.25
CA ARG A 112 -6.33 19.85 16.12
C ARG A 112 -7.40 18.88 16.58
N ALA A 113 -7.13 18.07 17.61
CA ALA A 113 -8.11 17.15 18.18
C ALA A 113 -9.25 17.91 18.88
N GLN A 114 -8.95 18.98 19.61
CA GLN A 114 -9.97 19.86 20.21
C GLN A 114 -10.82 20.58 19.17
N ARG A 115 -10.21 20.98 18.05
CA ARG A 115 -10.91 21.60 16.91
C ARG A 115 -11.65 20.61 16.02
N ARG A 116 -11.42 19.30 16.19
CA ARG A 116 -12.13 18.29 15.40
C ARG A 116 -13.61 18.41 15.78
N PRO A 117 -14.51 18.62 14.81
CA PRO A 117 -15.94 18.65 15.12
C PRO A 117 -16.27 17.36 15.86
N GLN A 118 -16.84 17.51 17.06
CA GLN A 118 -17.41 16.38 17.78
C GLN A 118 -18.51 15.78 16.92
N ALA A 119 -18.77 14.47 17.06
CA ALA A 119 -19.94 13.87 16.45
C ALA A 119 -21.16 14.72 16.86
N ALA A 120 -22.00 15.10 15.89
CA ALA A 120 -23.17 15.90 16.20
C ALA A 120 -24.02 15.15 17.23
N ASP A 121 -24.55 15.90 18.18
CA ASP A 121 -25.40 15.37 19.24
C ASP A 121 -26.58 14.62 18.58
N PRO A 122 -26.78 13.31 18.85
CA PRO A 122 -27.84 12.53 18.23
C PRO A 122 -29.23 13.11 18.51
N GLU A 123 -29.44 13.78 19.65
CA GLU A 123 -30.71 14.45 19.95
C GLU A 123 -30.89 15.70 19.06
N TRP A 124 -29.82 16.45 18.81
CA TRP A 124 -29.83 17.58 17.89
C TRP A 124 -30.06 17.14 16.44
N GLU A 125 -29.43 16.04 16.01
CA GLU A 125 -29.65 15.49 14.67
C GLU A 125 -31.11 15.05 14.48
N HIS A 126 -31.69 14.37 15.48
CA HIS A 126 -33.09 13.96 15.47
C HIS A 126 -34.03 15.18 15.37
N TRP A 127 -33.88 16.14 16.28
CA TRP A 127 -34.67 17.38 16.28
C TRP A 127 -34.51 18.16 14.96
N SER A 128 -33.29 18.28 14.44
CA SER A 128 -33.05 18.94 13.15
C SER A 128 -33.66 18.20 11.96
N GLY A 129 -33.79 16.88 12.06
CA GLY A 129 -34.48 16.03 11.08
C GLY A 129 -35.98 16.30 11.09
N GLU A 130 -36.60 16.32 12.26
CA GLU A 130 -38.02 16.65 12.43
C GLU A 130 -38.36 18.05 11.90
N VAL A 131 -37.50 19.05 12.20
CA VAL A 131 -37.67 20.41 11.68
C VAL A 131 -37.56 20.46 10.15
N ARG A 132 -36.61 19.73 9.56
CA ARG A 132 -36.45 19.66 8.10
C ARG A 132 -37.62 18.97 7.43
N GLU A 133 -38.13 17.87 7.99
CA GLU A 133 -39.31 17.18 7.47
C GLU A 133 -40.58 18.04 7.57
N ALA A 134 -40.77 18.73 8.69
CA ALA A 134 -41.89 19.66 8.86
C ALA A 134 -41.82 20.82 7.85
N GLN A 135 -40.63 21.35 7.59
CA GLN A 135 -40.44 22.38 6.57
C GLN A 135 -40.68 21.82 5.16
N ALA A 136 -40.15 20.64 4.84
CA ALA A 136 -40.37 19.99 3.55
C ALA A 136 -41.87 19.70 3.29
N ALA A 137 -42.62 19.34 4.33
CA ALA A 137 -44.07 19.18 4.23
C ALA A 137 -44.77 20.50 3.91
N ARG A 138 -44.38 21.60 4.56
CA ARG A 138 -44.90 22.95 4.26
C ARG A 138 -44.52 23.41 2.86
N ASP A 139 -43.30 23.14 2.42
CA ASP A 139 -42.84 23.50 1.07
C ASP A 139 -43.60 22.70 0.01
N ARG A 140 -43.91 21.42 0.27
CA ARG A 140 -44.77 20.60 -0.60
C ARG A 140 -46.18 21.15 -0.68
N ASP A 141 -46.80 21.48 0.46
CA ASP A 141 -48.14 22.08 0.50
C ASP A 141 -48.16 23.45 -0.19
N TRP A 142 -47.13 24.28 0.03
CA TRP A 142 -46.95 25.56 -0.66
C TRP A 142 -46.81 25.39 -2.17
N ALA A 143 -46.01 24.43 -2.63
CA ALA A 143 -45.83 24.13 -4.04
C ALA A 143 -47.13 23.63 -4.70
N GLN A 144 -47.93 22.83 -3.99
CA GLN A 144 -49.22 22.33 -4.48
C GLN A 144 -50.29 23.43 -4.57
N ARG A 145 -50.29 24.38 -3.63
CA ARG A 145 -51.23 25.51 -3.62
C ARG A 145 -50.84 26.63 -4.57
N ARG A 146 -49.59 26.63 -5.05
CA ARG A 146 -49.10 27.67 -5.94
C ARG A 146 -49.70 27.45 -7.34
N PRO A 147 -50.40 28.45 -7.90
CA PRO A 147 -50.90 28.34 -9.27
C PRO A 147 -49.73 28.16 -10.25
N PRO A 148 -49.93 27.46 -11.39
CA PRO A 148 -48.91 27.37 -12.41
C PRO A 148 -48.46 28.79 -12.76
N ARG A 149 -47.14 29.02 -12.81
CA ARG A 149 -46.64 30.30 -13.33
C ARG A 149 -47.18 30.43 -14.74
N ALA A 150 -47.89 31.51 -15.02
CA ALA A 150 -48.31 31.81 -16.38
C ALA A 150 -47.03 31.99 -17.22
N GLY A 151 -46.74 31.01 -18.08
CA GLY A 151 -45.64 31.07 -19.04
C GLY A 151 -44.73 29.84 -19.12
N ASP A 152 -45.28 28.63 -19.18
CA ASP A 152 -44.72 27.50 -19.94
C ASP A 152 -45.79 27.01 -20.92
#